data_AF-A0A5C8ZGM9-F1
#
_entry.id   AF-A0A5C8ZGM9-F1
#
_cell.length_a   1.000
_cell.length_b   1.000
_cell.length_c   1.000
_cell.angle_alpha   90.00
_cell.angle_beta   90.00
_cell.angle_gamma   90.00
#
_symmetry.space_group_name_H-M   'P 1'
#
loop_
_entity.id
_entity.type
_entity.pdbx_description
1 polymer ?
#
loop_
_entity_poly.entity_id
_entity_poly.type
_entity_poly.pdbx_seq_one_letter_code
_entity_poly.pdbx_strand_id
1 'polypeptide(L)'
;MAKRCVPVTVRWSDMDAFGHVNNVQVLRLLEEVRVHAFEDLRDHGGPSLLESGVVVARHEVEYLAPLVWRLAPVPTDIWITAVGGASFEVGYEIYDAVDGAAGGGGGGPAAGGERTVYVRAATTCVAYDLATGAARRLSATEREVLESWTDEPVPFRRRSR
;
A
#
# COMPACT_ATOMS: atom_id res chain seq x y z
N MET A 1 7.18 2.07 -14.65
CA MET A 1 6.59 3.29 -14.06
C MET A 1 5.08 3.13 -14.04
N ALA A 2 4.60 2.12 -13.33
CA ALA A 2 3.19 1.78 -13.17
C ALA A 2 2.67 2.09 -11.74
N LYS A 3 3.51 2.69 -10.89
CA LYS A 3 3.15 3.11 -9.53
C LYS A 3 2.09 4.21 -9.55
N ARG A 4 1.12 4.11 -8.63
CA ARG A 4 0.10 5.12 -8.37
C ARG A 4 0.34 5.74 -7.00
N CYS A 5 0.22 7.06 -6.90
CA CYS A 5 0.26 7.73 -5.60
C CYS A 5 -1.17 7.88 -5.08
N VAL A 6 -1.44 7.28 -3.93
CA VAL A 6 -2.70 7.36 -3.20
C VAL A 6 -2.41 7.97 -1.84
N PRO A 7 -2.67 9.28 -1.64
CA PRO A 7 -2.45 9.93 -0.37
C PRO A 7 -3.48 9.45 0.67
N VAL A 8 -3.03 9.09 1.86
CA VAL A 8 -3.91 8.67 2.97
C VAL A 8 -3.72 9.53 4.21
N THR A 9 -4.78 9.71 4.98
CA THR A 9 -4.74 10.56 6.17
C THR A 9 -4.32 9.74 7.39
N VAL A 10 -3.29 10.20 8.10
CA VAL A 10 -2.94 9.63 9.41
C VAL A 10 -3.83 10.25 10.46
N ARG A 11 -4.51 9.44 11.28
CA ARG A 11 -5.33 9.95 12.38
C ARG A 11 -4.46 10.24 13.58
N TRP A 12 -4.83 11.23 14.38
CA TRP A 12 -4.09 11.54 15.60
C TRP A 12 -4.04 10.33 16.55
N SER A 13 -5.13 9.56 16.62
CA SER A 13 -5.25 8.33 17.40
C SER A 13 -4.40 7.16 16.90
N ASP A 14 -3.77 7.28 15.73
CA ASP A 14 -2.93 6.21 15.19
C ASP A 14 -1.54 6.19 15.87
N MET A 15 -1.16 7.28 16.55
CA MET A 15 0.05 7.35 17.35
C MET A 15 -0.13 6.65 18.69
N ASP A 16 0.93 6.00 19.16
CA ASP A 16 0.98 5.41 20.50
C ASP A 16 1.80 6.28 21.49
N ALA A 17 1.97 5.77 22.71
CA ALA A 17 2.67 6.47 23.79
C ALA A 17 4.16 6.74 23.48
N PHE A 18 4.73 6.12 22.44
CA PHE A 18 6.11 6.34 22.01
C PHE A 18 6.24 7.44 20.96
N GLY A 19 5.14 8.12 20.60
CA GLY A 19 5.17 9.32 19.76
C GLY A 19 5.32 9.05 18.26
N HIS A 20 4.99 7.84 17.80
CA HIS A 20 4.93 7.49 16.38
C HIS A 20 3.67 6.70 16.09
N VAL A 21 3.30 6.62 14.80
CA VAL A 21 2.22 5.76 14.33
C VAL A 21 2.53 4.32 14.73
N ASN A 22 1.56 3.67 15.36
CA ASN A 22 1.70 2.30 15.82
C ASN A 22 1.82 1.34 14.63
N ASN A 23 2.61 0.27 14.79
CA ASN A 23 2.85 -0.70 13.73
C ASN A 23 1.56 -1.35 13.19
N VAL A 24 0.56 -1.61 14.04
CA VAL A 24 -0.74 -2.17 13.64
C VAL A 24 -1.52 -1.18 12.78
N GLN A 25 -1.41 0.13 13.07
CA GLN A 25 -2.12 1.17 12.31
C GLN A 25 -1.54 1.35 10.91
N VAL A 26 -0.26 1.02 10.69
CA VAL A 26 0.29 0.97 9.33
C VAL A 26 -0.48 -0.04 8.47
N LEU A 27 -0.88 -1.21 9.00
CA LEU A 27 -1.68 -2.16 8.22
C LEU A 27 -3.06 -1.59 7.84
N ARG A 28 -3.63 -0.73 8.69
CA ARG A 28 -4.87 0.01 8.37
C ARG A 28 -4.65 1.04 7.28
N LEU A 29 -3.54 1.77 7.31
CA LEU A 29 -3.19 2.69 6.22
C LEU A 29 -3.02 1.94 4.90
N LEU A 30 -2.35 0.78 4.89
CA LEU A 30 -2.21 -0.04 3.67
C LEU A 30 -3.56 -0.57 3.16
N GLU A 31 -4.49 -0.88 4.04
CA GLU A 31 -5.88 -1.24 3.70
C GLU A 31 -6.62 -0.09 3.04
N GLU A 32 -6.56 1.11 3.62
CA GLU A 32 -7.17 2.32 3.06
C GLU A 32 -6.62 2.64 1.66
N VAL A 33 -5.29 2.58 1.50
CA VAL A 33 -4.63 2.72 0.18
C VAL A 33 -5.17 1.71 -0.83
N ARG A 34 -5.30 0.42 -0.46
CA ARG A 34 -5.85 -0.61 -1.36
C ARG A 34 -7.29 -0.32 -1.76
N VAL A 35 -8.14 0.06 -0.82
CA VAL A 35 -9.55 0.33 -1.08
C VAL A 35 -9.68 1.46 -2.10
N HIS A 36 -8.96 2.57 -1.89
CA HIS A 36 -8.94 3.68 -2.85
C HIS A 36 -8.40 3.27 -4.23
N ALA A 37 -7.32 2.50 -4.27
CA ALA A 37 -6.70 2.07 -5.51
C ALA A 37 -7.59 1.09 -6.31
N PHE A 38 -8.26 0.16 -5.64
CA PHE A 38 -9.17 -0.79 -6.29
C PHE A 38 -10.44 -0.13 -6.78
N GLU A 39 -10.89 0.93 -6.10
CA GLU A 39 -12.00 1.74 -6.57
C GLU A 39 -11.63 2.55 -7.83
N ASP A 40 -10.42 3.13 -7.86
CA ASP A 40 -9.89 3.81 -9.04
C ASP A 40 -9.80 2.86 -10.25
N LEU A 41 -9.39 1.61 -10.04
CA LEU A 41 -9.41 0.57 -11.06
C LEU A 41 -10.81 0.32 -11.63
N ARG A 42 -11.84 0.28 -10.76
CA ARG A 42 -13.23 0.11 -11.16
C ARG A 42 -13.70 1.28 -12.03
N ASP A 43 -13.39 2.51 -11.64
CA ASP A 43 -13.81 3.72 -12.36
C ASP A 43 -13.17 3.84 -13.76
N HIS A 44 -12.00 3.21 -13.96
CA HIS A 44 -11.31 3.17 -15.25
C HIS A 44 -11.69 1.95 -16.12
N GLY A 45 -12.86 1.36 -15.87
CA GLY A 45 -13.40 0.24 -16.65
C GLY A 45 -12.84 -1.13 -16.26
N GLY A 46 -12.09 -1.20 -15.16
CA GLY A 46 -11.64 -2.45 -14.57
C GLY A 46 -12.76 -3.17 -13.78
N PRO A 47 -12.56 -4.46 -13.46
CA PRO A 47 -13.51 -5.21 -12.66
C PRO A 47 -13.49 -4.73 -11.20
N SER A 48 -14.65 -4.75 -10.52
CA SER A 48 -14.70 -4.43 -9.10
C SER A 48 -14.10 -5.57 -8.27
N LEU A 49 -12.81 -5.45 -7.93
CA LEU A 49 -12.12 -6.37 -7.02
C LEU A 49 -12.74 -6.37 -5.61
N LEU A 50 -13.35 -5.25 -5.21
CA LEU A 50 -14.05 -5.14 -3.93
C LEU A 50 -15.36 -5.94 -3.91
N GLU A 51 -16.15 -5.88 -4.98
CA GLU A 51 -17.42 -6.65 -5.09
C GLU A 51 -17.16 -8.15 -5.28
N SER A 52 -16.15 -8.48 -6.08
CA SER A 52 -15.81 -9.87 -6.42
C SER A 52 -14.96 -10.58 -5.38
N GLY A 53 -14.64 -9.90 -4.26
CA GLY A 53 -13.99 -10.41 -3.06
C GLY A 53 -12.47 -10.58 -3.19
N VAL A 54 -11.74 -9.98 -2.23
CA VAL A 54 -10.30 -10.17 -2.04
C VAL A 54 -10.01 -10.38 -0.56
N VAL A 55 -9.21 -11.39 -0.23
CA VAL A 55 -8.70 -11.62 1.13
C VAL A 55 -7.18 -11.45 1.17
N VAL A 56 -6.65 -11.01 2.31
CA VAL A 56 -5.21 -10.92 2.53
C VAL A 56 -4.67 -12.26 3.02
N ALA A 57 -3.65 -12.78 2.35
CA ALA A 57 -2.95 -14.01 2.74
C ALA A 57 -1.64 -13.75 3.48
N ARG A 58 -0.95 -12.62 3.21
CA ARG A 58 0.33 -12.27 3.84
C ARG A 58 0.55 -10.76 3.81
N HIS A 59 1.16 -10.24 4.86
CA HIS A 59 1.83 -8.95 4.87
C HIS A 59 3.31 -9.14 5.15
N GLU A 60 4.15 -8.33 4.50
CA GLU A 60 5.56 -8.13 4.84
C GLU A 60 5.81 -6.63 4.92
N VAL A 61 6.38 -6.15 6.02
CA VAL A 61 6.51 -4.72 6.30
C VAL A 61 7.88 -4.42 6.90
N GLU A 62 8.60 -3.47 6.30
CA GLU A 62 9.81 -2.88 6.84
C GLU A 62 9.53 -1.44 7.26
N TYR A 63 9.79 -1.14 8.54
CA TYR A 63 9.71 0.19 9.12
C TYR A 63 11.10 0.83 9.06
N LEU A 64 11.27 1.83 8.21
CA LEU A 64 12.56 2.44 7.87
C LEU A 64 12.81 3.75 8.63
N ALA A 65 11.75 4.49 8.95
CA ALA A 65 11.77 5.71 9.76
C ALA A 65 10.42 5.87 10.49
N PRO A 66 10.36 6.57 11.64
CA PRO A 66 9.11 6.80 12.36
C PRO A 66 8.18 7.71 11.55
N LEU A 67 6.95 7.23 11.29
CA LEU A 67 5.87 8.06 10.78
C LEU A 67 5.15 8.72 11.96
N VAL A 68 4.82 10.00 11.84
CA VAL A 68 4.09 10.76 12.87
C VAL A 68 2.83 11.39 12.29
N TRP A 69 1.89 11.73 13.16
CA TRP A 69 0.69 12.44 12.76
C TRP A 69 1.03 13.81 12.14
N ARG A 70 0.25 14.18 11.13
CA ARG A 70 0.25 15.51 10.51
C ARG A 70 -1.10 15.79 9.85
N LEU A 71 -1.36 17.07 9.59
CA LEU A 71 -2.59 17.50 8.90
C LEU A 71 -2.60 17.10 7.41
N ALA A 72 -1.46 17.19 6.75
CA ALA A 72 -1.35 16.84 5.33
C ALA A 72 -1.34 15.32 5.16
N PRO A 73 -2.13 14.74 4.23
CA PRO A 73 -2.06 13.31 3.92
C PRO A 73 -0.63 12.83 3.61
N VAL A 74 -0.35 11.57 3.90
CA VAL A 74 0.91 10.92 3.56
C VAL A 74 0.84 10.33 2.16
N PRO A 75 1.71 10.77 1.22
CA PRO A 75 1.74 10.16 -0.10
C PRO A 75 2.20 8.71 0.05
N THR A 76 1.44 7.82 -0.58
CA THR A 76 1.74 6.39 -0.57
C THR A 76 1.73 5.87 -2.00
N ASP A 77 2.86 5.37 -2.45
CA ASP A 77 2.94 4.65 -3.72
C ASP A 77 2.34 3.26 -3.53
N ILE A 78 1.52 2.82 -4.48
CA ILE A 78 0.98 1.47 -4.60
C ILE A 78 1.18 0.95 -6.03
N TRP A 79 1.55 -0.33 -6.16
CA TRP A 79 1.69 -1.02 -7.45
C TRP A 79 1.56 -2.53 -7.28
N ILE A 80 1.51 -3.27 -8.39
CA ILE A 80 1.51 -4.73 -8.39
C ILE A 80 2.94 -5.24 -8.60
N THR A 81 3.41 -6.18 -7.80
CA THR A 81 4.76 -6.76 -7.90
C THR A 81 4.75 -8.15 -8.51
N ALA A 82 3.63 -8.87 -8.43
CA ALA A 82 3.45 -10.18 -9.03
C ALA A 82 1.97 -10.50 -9.24
N VAL A 83 1.65 -11.21 -10.33
CA VAL A 83 0.30 -11.74 -10.60
C VAL A 83 0.39 -13.25 -10.82
N GLY A 84 -0.41 -13.99 -10.05
CA GLY A 84 -0.49 -15.45 -10.10
C GLY A 84 -1.82 -15.96 -10.67
N GLY A 85 -2.16 -17.18 -10.27
CA GLY A 85 -3.39 -17.83 -10.71
C GLY A 85 -4.66 -17.31 -10.03
N ALA A 86 -4.60 -17.26 -8.70
CA ALA A 86 -5.67 -16.81 -7.79
C ALA A 86 -5.18 -15.70 -6.84
N SER A 87 -3.89 -15.38 -6.87
CA SER A 87 -3.25 -14.42 -5.97
C SER A 87 -2.50 -13.36 -6.76
N PHE A 88 -2.24 -12.23 -6.12
CA PHE A 88 -1.38 -11.18 -6.61
C PHE A 88 -0.71 -10.49 -5.42
N GLU A 89 0.42 -9.86 -5.65
CA GLU A 89 1.16 -9.13 -4.63
C GLU A 89 1.12 -7.64 -4.93
N VAL A 90 0.80 -6.87 -3.90
CA VAL A 90 0.71 -5.41 -3.92
C VAL A 90 1.89 -4.84 -3.16
N GLY A 91 2.69 -3.99 -3.80
CA GLY A 91 3.81 -3.27 -3.20
C GLY A 91 3.40 -1.87 -2.72
N TYR A 92 4.07 -1.39 -1.68
CA TYR A 92 3.82 -0.07 -1.08
C TYR A 92 5.10 0.64 -0.68
N GLU A 93 5.09 1.97 -0.81
CA GLU A 93 6.03 2.87 -0.15
C GLU A 93 5.28 4.06 0.45
N ILE A 94 5.40 4.28 1.77
CA ILE A 94 4.91 5.49 2.45
C ILE A 94 6.11 6.42 2.64
N TYR A 95 6.02 7.66 2.16
CA TYR A 95 7.17 8.55 2.10
C TYR A 95 6.81 10.03 2.29
N ASP A 96 7.83 10.88 2.38
CA ASP A 96 7.72 12.33 2.26
C ASP A 96 8.08 12.80 0.86
N ALA A 97 7.33 13.76 0.34
CA ALA A 97 7.74 14.48 -0.86
C ALA A 97 9.05 15.25 -0.59
N VAL A 98 9.91 15.31 -1.61
CA VAL A 98 11.28 15.89 -1.53
C VAL A 98 11.27 17.34 -1.02
N ASP A 99 10.18 18.08 -1.21
CA ASP A 99 10.06 19.50 -0.84
C ASP A 99 9.47 19.76 0.56
N GLY A 100 9.41 18.76 1.44
CA GLY A 100 9.23 19.00 2.88
C GLY A 100 7.92 19.68 3.28
N ALA A 101 6.86 19.57 2.48
CA ALA A 101 5.51 19.99 2.86
C ALA A 101 4.88 18.99 3.88
N ALA A 102 5.63 18.62 4.92
CA ALA A 102 5.13 17.90 6.08
C ALA A 102 4.83 18.93 7.17
N GLY A 103 3.55 19.28 7.31
CA GLY A 103 3.09 20.09 8.43
C GLY A 103 3.38 19.41 9.76
N GLY A 104 4.18 20.06 10.60
CA GLY A 104 4.16 19.97 12.06
C GLY A 104 4.31 18.58 12.68
N GLY A 105 5.53 18.04 12.70
CA GLY A 105 5.84 16.84 13.49
C GLY A 105 7.31 16.43 13.46
N GLY A 106 8.16 17.13 14.21
CA GLY A 106 9.35 16.59 14.89
C GLY A 106 10.50 15.90 14.12
N GLY A 107 10.43 15.73 12.80
CA GLY A 107 11.52 15.18 11.98
C GLY A 107 11.71 16.05 10.76
N GLY A 108 12.74 16.91 10.77
CA GLY A 108 13.11 17.69 9.59
C GLY A 108 13.47 16.77 8.41
N PRO A 109 13.36 17.24 7.16
CA PRO A 109 13.69 16.45 5.98
C PRO A 109 15.11 15.88 6.10
N ALA A 110 15.30 14.65 5.61
CA ALA A 110 16.63 14.07 5.50
C ALA A 110 17.54 15.03 4.71
N ALA A 111 18.66 15.43 5.32
CA ALA A 111 19.64 16.28 4.66
C ALA A 111 20.19 15.54 3.42
N GLY A 112 19.79 15.97 2.21
CA GLY A 112 20.32 15.36 0.98
C GLY A 112 19.42 15.35 -0.26
N GLY A 113 18.20 15.91 -0.24
CA GLY A 113 17.31 15.88 -1.42
C GLY A 113 16.76 14.50 -1.77
N GLU A 114 16.99 13.51 -0.91
CA GLU A 114 16.47 12.16 -1.02
C GLU A 114 15.14 12.07 -0.26
N ARG A 115 14.12 11.41 -0.83
CA ARG A 115 12.83 11.26 -0.18
C ARG A 115 12.97 10.41 1.09
N THR A 116 12.40 10.86 2.21
CA THR A 116 12.30 10.02 3.42
C THR A 116 11.27 8.94 3.18
N VAL A 117 11.66 7.66 3.21
CA VAL A 117 10.72 6.53 3.18
C VAL A 117 10.50 6.03 4.60
N TYR A 118 9.26 6.03 5.06
CA TYR A 118 8.86 5.56 6.38
C TYR A 118 8.63 4.05 6.40
N VAL A 119 7.91 3.56 5.41
CA VAL A 119 7.47 2.16 5.34
C VAL A 119 7.67 1.65 3.91
N ARG A 120 8.20 0.43 3.81
CA ARG A 120 8.06 -0.44 2.64
C ARG A 120 7.22 -1.63 3.02
N ALA A 121 6.26 -1.98 2.18
CA ALA A 121 5.43 -3.15 2.46
C ALA A 121 5.08 -3.91 1.19
N ALA A 122 4.74 -5.18 1.36
CA ALA A 122 4.11 -6.03 0.38
C ALA A 122 2.90 -6.72 1.02
N THR A 123 1.82 -6.84 0.26
CA THR A 123 0.61 -7.57 0.67
C THR A 123 0.27 -8.60 -0.40
N THR A 124 0.26 -9.87 -0.03
CA THR A 124 -0.29 -10.91 -0.89
C THR A 124 -1.81 -10.96 -0.72
N CYS A 125 -2.52 -10.68 -1.80
CA CYS A 125 -3.96 -10.74 -1.91
C CYS A 125 -4.38 -12.00 -2.69
N VAL A 126 -5.54 -12.54 -2.36
CA VAL A 126 -6.14 -13.71 -3.02
C VAL A 126 -7.57 -13.35 -3.45
N ALA A 127 -7.87 -13.55 -4.72
CA ALA A 127 -9.22 -13.43 -5.25
C ALA A 127 -10.12 -14.49 -4.60
N TYR A 128 -11.27 -14.07 -4.11
CA TYR A 128 -12.06 -14.87 -3.18
C TYR A 128 -13.54 -14.78 -3.50
N ASP A 129 -14.18 -15.93 -3.68
CA ASP A 129 -15.64 -15.99 -3.85
C ASP A 129 -16.30 -15.90 -2.47
N LEU A 130 -16.99 -14.79 -2.22
CA LEU A 130 -17.67 -14.52 -0.95
C LEU A 130 -18.89 -15.42 -0.72
N ALA A 131 -19.51 -15.94 -1.78
CA ALA A 131 -20.68 -16.83 -1.65
C ALA A 131 -20.26 -18.24 -1.28
N THR A 132 -19.18 -18.74 -1.87
CA THR A 132 -18.68 -20.11 -1.60
C THR A 132 -17.66 -20.17 -0.47
N GLY A 133 -17.07 -19.03 -0.09
CA GLY A 133 -16.04 -18.98 0.96
C GLY A 133 -14.73 -19.65 0.53
N ALA A 134 -14.34 -19.50 -0.74
CA ALA A 134 -13.16 -20.15 -1.29
C ALA A 134 -12.35 -19.23 -2.21
N ALA A 135 -11.05 -19.50 -2.31
CA ALA A 135 -10.20 -18.85 -3.30
C ALA A 135 -10.66 -19.21 -4.72
N ARG A 136 -10.68 -18.23 -5.62
CA ARG A 136 -11.06 -18.39 -7.03
C ARG A 136 -9.93 -17.94 -7.95
N ARG A 137 -9.97 -18.40 -9.20
CA ARG A 137 -9.06 -17.89 -10.24
C ARG A 137 -9.38 -16.43 -10.55
N LEU A 138 -8.32 -15.67 -10.81
CA LEU A 138 -8.43 -14.36 -11.44
C LEU A 138 -8.97 -14.56 -12.87
N SER A 139 -10.01 -13.80 -13.22
CA SER A 139 -10.51 -13.70 -14.58
C SER A 139 -9.45 -13.10 -15.52
N ALA A 140 -9.66 -13.23 -16.83
CA ALA A 140 -8.75 -12.63 -17.82
C ALA A 140 -8.68 -11.11 -17.65
N THR A 141 -9.83 -10.46 -17.44
CA THR A 141 -9.92 -9.01 -17.24
C THR A 141 -9.25 -8.55 -15.94
N GLU A 142 -9.46 -9.27 -14.83
CA GLU A 142 -8.77 -8.95 -13.56
C GLU A 142 -7.26 -9.08 -13.70
N ARG A 143 -6.79 -10.14 -14.37
CA ARG A 143 -5.37 -10.35 -14.62
C ARG A 143 -4.78 -9.22 -15.46
N GLU A 144 -5.42 -8.88 -16.59
CA GLU A 144 -4.95 -7.82 -17.48
C GLU A 144 -4.84 -6.47 -16.77
N VAL A 145 -5.85 -6.12 -15.96
CA VAL A 145 -5.86 -4.88 -15.18
C VAL A 145 -4.74 -4.87 -14.14
N LEU A 146 -4.56 -5.95 -13.37
CA LEU A 146 -3.48 -6.07 -12.39
C LEU A 146 -2.11 -6.00 -13.07
N GLU A 147 -1.95 -6.66 -14.22
CA GLU A 147 -0.72 -6.66 -15.00
C GLU A 147 -0.37 -5.25 -15.51
N SER A 148 -1.36 -4.43 -15.85
CA SER A 148 -1.14 -3.03 -16.27
C SER A 148 -0.54 -2.13 -15.18
N TRP A 149 -0.62 -2.55 -13.91
CA TRP A 149 -0.07 -1.86 -12.75
C TRP A 149 1.24 -2.49 -12.25
N THR A 150 1.81 -3.43 -13.01
CA THR A 150 3.01 -4.15 -12.60
C THR A 150 4.24 -3.26 -12.67
N ASP A 151 5.03 -3.27 -11.60
CA ASP A 151 6.36 -2.65 -11.54
C ASP A 151 7.31 -3.53 -10.72
N GLU A 152 8.56 -3.07 -10.57
CA GLU A 152 9.62 -3.80 -9.88
C GLU A 152 9.21 -4.25 -8.47
N PRO A 153 9.74 -5.40 -7.99
CA PRO A 153 9.49 -5.87 -6.63
C PRO A 153 9.84 -4.83 -5.56
N VAL A 154 9.17 -4.92 -4.39
CA VAL A 154 9.48 -4.05 -3.25
C VAL A 154 10.96 -4.20 -2.86
N PRO A 155 11.73 -3.10 -2.75
CA PRO A 155 13.14 -3.15 -2.41
C PRO A 155 13.34 -3.28 -0.89
N PHE A 156 12.97 -4.44 -0.35
CA PHE A 156 13.22 -4.81 1.04
C PHE A 156 14.72 -4.92 1.33
N ARG A 157 15.16 -4.43 2.50
CA ARG A 157 16.55 -4.58 2.99
C ARG A 157 16.88 -6.03 3.29
N ARG A 158 15.90 -6.82 3.74
CA ARG A 158 16.05 -8.25 4.01
C ARG A 158 14.92 -9.02 3.34
N ARG A 159 15.21 -9.72 2.25
CA ARG A 159 14.26 -10.71 1.72
C ARG A 159 14.30 -11.98 2.56
N SER A 160 13.18 -12.38 3.14
CA SER A 160 13.02 -13.76 3.57
C SER A 160 13.10 -14.67 2.35
N ARG A 161 14.04 -15.61 2.33
CA ARG A 161 14.11 -16.67 1.31
C ARG A 161 12.92 -17.61 1.42
#